data_AF-I3IDG9-F1
#
_entry.id   AF-I3IDG9-F1
#
_cell.length_a   1.000
_cell.length_b   1.000
_cell.length_c   1.000
_cell.angle_alpha   90.00
_cell.angle_beta   90.00
_cell.angle_gamma   90.00
#
_symmetry.space_group_name_H-M   'P 1'
#
loop_
_entity.id
_entity.type
_entity.pdbx_description
1 polymer ?
#
loop_
_entity_poly.entity_id
_entity_poly.type
_entity_poly.pdbx_seq_one_letter_code
_entity_poly.pdbx_strand_id
1 'polypeptide(L)'
;MSNQSPFAVFGATFLRQTSFLFHTQTGLLLRSLVFFMFDLQSILWLTLIVFAIYYWRGALLVKDRAYAAAQKRCEEMQVQLLDETVYLRRLWFKRNDQGKLSLWRAFYFEFTVSGADRYFGRVIMLGARITQVELDAHRLH
;
A
#
# COMPACT_ATOMS: atom_id res chain seq x y z
N MET A 1 41.22 -4.50 69.50
CA MET A 1 40.02 -3.69 69.80
C MET A 1 39.95 -2.55 68.78
N SER A 2 39.26 -2.75 67.65
CA SER A 2 39.13 -1.73 66.58
C SER A 2 37.81 -0.98 66.73
N ASN A 3 37.90 0.28 67.16
CA ASN A 3 36.79 1.20 67.33
C ASN A 3 36.31 1.72 65.96
N GLN A 4 35.20 1.20 65.44
CA GLN A 4 34.53 1.77 64.27
C GLN A 4 33.51 2.81 64.75
N SER A 5 33.72 4.08 64.38
CA SER A 5 32.83 5.18 64.73
C SER A 5 31.48 5.06 63.99
N PRO A 6 30.33 5.10 64.70
CA PRO A 6 29.00 4.88 64.11
C PRO A 6 28.57 5.96 63.11
N PHE A 7 29.24 7.11 63.09
CA PHE A 7 28.94 8.21 62.18
C PHE A 7 29.39 7.97 60.73
N ALA A 8 30.41 7.14 60.49
CA ALA A 8 30.88 6.85 59.13
C ALA A 8 29.94 5.93 58.34
N VAL A 9 29.29 4.99 59.04
CA VAL A 9 28.35 4.02 58.45
C VAL A 9 27.04 4.69 58.01
N PHE A 10 26.60 5.71 58.76
CA PHE A 10 25.36 6.43 58.48
C PHE A 10 25.46 7.29 57.20
N GLY A 11 26.58 7.99 56.99
CA GLY A 11 26.82 8.78 55.78
C GLY A 11 26.94 7.95 54.50
N ALA A 12 27.59 6.78 54.58
CA ALA A 12 27.71 5.86 53.44
C ALA A 12 26.36 5.24 53.06
N THR A 13 25.47 5.00 54.02
CA THR A 13 24.13 4.45 53.78
C THR A 13 23.21 5.50 53.15
N PHE A 14 23.30 6.77 53.58
CA PHE A 14 22.50 7.87 53.03
C PHE A 14 22.85 8.21 51.57
N LEU A 15 24.14 8.24 51.22
CA LEU A 15 24.60 8.45 49.83
C LEU A 15 24.24 7.28 48.88
N ARG A 16 24.16 6.06 49.42
CA ARG A 16 23.73 4.87 48.66
C ARG A 16 22.23 4.84 48.39
N GLN A 17 21.42 5.49 49.25
CA GLN A 17 19.96 5.54 49.10
C GLN A 17 19.51 6.59 48.09
N THR A 18 20.18 7.75 48.02
CA THR A 18 19.88 8.81 47.05
C THR A 18 20.27 8.43 45.61
N SER A 19 21.39 7.72 45.44
CA SER A 19 21.81 7.18 44.14
C SER A 19 20.86 6.11 43.60
N PHE A 20 20.29 5.27 44.48
CA PHE A 20 19.35 4.21 44.09
C PHE A 20 18.00 4.76 43.62
N LEU A 21 17.47 5.80 44.29
CA LEU A 21 16.23 6.50 43.90
C LEU A 21 16.40 7.29 42.60
N PHE A 22 17.58 7.88 42.35
CA PHE A 22 17.87 8.58 41.09
C PHE A 22 17.98 7.61 39.91
N HIS A 23 18.58 6.43 40.10
CA HIS A 23 18.69 5.42 39.05
C HIS A 23 17.33 4.79 38.68
N THR A 24 16.42 4.65 39.65
CA THR A 24 15.04 4.18 39.41
C THR A 24 14.13 5.25 38.78
N GLN A 25 14.24 6.52 39.17
CA GLN A 25 13.50 7.64 38.54
C GLN A 25 13.91 7.88 37.08
N THR A 26 15.22 7.88 36.80
CA THR A 26 15.77 8.05 35.44
C THR A 26 15.39 6.89 34.51
N GLY A 27 15.38 5.64 35.01
CA GLY A 27 14.94 4.47 34.25
C GLY A 27 13.45 4.44 33.93
N LEU A 28 12.59 4.97 34.81
CA LEU A 28 11.14 5.01 34.60
C LEU A 28 10.74 6.02 33.51
N LEU A 29 11.34 7.22 33.54
CA LEU A 29 11.11 8.24 32.52
C LEU A 29 11.68 7.83 31.16
N LEU A 30 12.85 7.18 31.13
CA LEU A 30 13.41 6.64 29.89
C LEU A 30 12.51 5.53 29.32
N ARG A 31 11.96 4.64 30.17
CA ARG A 31 10.99 3.61 29.77
C ARG A 31 9.69 4.21 29.22
N SER A 32 9.13 5.25 29.86
CA SER A 32 7.89 5.89 29.38
C SER A 32 8.10 6.64 28.08
N LEU A 33 9.26 7.30 27.90
CA LEU A 33 9.60 8.05 26.69
C LEU A 33 9.89 7.11 25.52
N VAL A 34 10.57 5.99 25.78
CA VAL A 34 10.81 4.92 24.81
C VAL A 34 9.51 4.21 24.41
N PHE A 35 8.63 3.89 25.36
CA PHE A 35 7.30 3.33 25.08
C PHE A 35 6.47 4.26 24.18
N PHE A 36 6.39 5.54 24.54
CA PHE A 36 5.68 6.55 23.74
C PHE A 36 6.26 6.71 22.32
N MET A 37 7.58 6.63 22.18
CA MET A 37 8.26 6.68 20.88
C MET A 37 7.96 5.42 20.03
N PHE A 38 7.87 4.25 20.65
CA PHE A 38 7.46 3.01 19.98
C PHE A 38 5.98 3.01 19.60
N ASP A 39 5.08 3.57 20.40
CA ASP A 39 3.65 3.66 20.09
C ASP A 39 3.39 4.53 18.87
N LEU A 40 3.98 5.74 18.83
CA LEU A 40 3.85 6.65 17.67
C LEU A 40 4.38 6.01 16.39
N GLN A 41 5.55 5.36 16.46
CA GLN A 41 6.12 4.65 15.32
C GLN A 41 5.23 3.46 14.90
N SER A 42 4.71 2.68 15.85
CA SER A 42 3.85 1.54 15.58
C SER A 42 2.52 1.96 14.95
N ILE A 43 1.90 3.04 15.43
CA ILE A 43 0.68 3.63 14.87
C ILE A 43 0.92 4.12 13.45
N LEU A 44 2.08 4.75 13.19
CA LEU A 44 2.45 5.20 11.85
C LEU A 44 2.56 4.01 10.89
N TRP A 45 3.30 2.96 11.26
CA TRP A 45 3.43 1.75 10.45
C TRP A 45 2.10 1.06 10.20
N LEU A 46 1.26 0.93 11.23
CA LEU A 46 -0.06 0.31 11.11
C LEU A 46 -0.95 1.11 10.15
N THR A 47 -0.95 2.44 10.29
CA THR A 47 -1.68 3.34 9.39
C THR A 47 -1.21 3.20 7.94
N LEU A 48 0.12 3.14 7.73
CA LEU A 48 0.72 2.97 6.40
C LEU A 48 0.29 1.63 5.79
N ILE A 49 0.32 0.54 6.56
CA ILE A 49 -0.10 -0.79 6.11
C ILE A 49 -1.59 -0.78 5.75
N VAL A 50 -2.45 -0.22 6.60
CA VAL A 50 -3.90 -0.13 6.32
C VAL A 50 -4.15 0.70 5.06
N PHE A 51 -3.46 1.83 4.89
CA PHE A 51 -3.58 2.65 3.70
C PHE A 51 -3.09 1.93 2.44
N ALA A 52 -1.98 1.19 2.53
CA ALA A 52 -1.44 0.37 1.45
C ALA A 52 -2.43 -0.73 1.05
N ILE A 53 -3.00 -1.46 2.03
CA ILE A 53 -4.03 -2.48 1.79
C ILE A 53 -5.28 -1.86 1.15
N TYR A 54 -5.74 -0.71 1.66
CA TYR A 54 -6.89 -0.01 1.11
C TYR A 54 -6.65 0.41 -0.35
N TYR A 55 -5.49 0.99 -0.64
CA TYR A 55 -5.10 1.38 -1.99
C TYR A 55 -4.99 0.15 -2.91
N TRP A 56 -4.38 -0.93 -2.42
CA TRP A 56 -4.21 -2.19 -3.15
C TRP A 56 -5.56 -2.83 -3.50
N ARG A 57 -6.50 -2.86 -2.55
CA ARG A 57 -7.89 -3.33 -2.77
C ARG A 57 -8.58 -2.50 -3.86
N GLY A 58 -8.42 -1.19 -3.83
CA GLY A 58 -8.94 -0.29 -4.86
C GLY A 58 -8.34 -0.57 -6.25
N ALA A 59 -7.03 -0.82 -6.31
CA ALA A 59 -6.33 -1.15 -7.55
C ALA A 59 -6.79 -2.50 -8.13
N LEU A 60 -6.94 -3.54 -7.29
CA LEU A 60 -7.48 -4.84 -7.68
C LEU A 60 -8.89 -4.71 -8.25
N LEU A 61 -9.78 -4.01 -7.55
CA LEU A 61 -11.16 -3.84 -7.99
C LEU A 61 -11.27 -3.12 -9.34
N VAL A 62 -10.36 -2.18 -9.61
CA VAL A 62 -10.27 -1.51 -10.92
C VAL A 62 -9.76 -2.47 -11.99
N LYS A 63 -8.74 -3.27 -11.68
CA LYS A 63 -8.22 -4.32 -12.59
C LYS A 63 -9.31 -5.33 -12.95
N ASP A 64 -10.07 -5.80 -11.97
CA ASP A 64 -11.13 -6.79 -12.18
C ASP A 64 -12.26 -6.23 -13.06
N ARG A 65 -12.60 -4.95 -12.91
CA ARG A 65 -13.54 -4.28 -13.83
C ARG A 65 -13.02 -4.18 -15.25
N ALA A 66 -11.75 -3.86 -15.43
CA ALA A 66 -11.14 -3.86 -16.76
C ALA A 66 -11.15 -5.26 -17.38
N TYR A 67 -10.86 -6.28 -16.58
CA TYR A 67 -10.90 -7.68 -17.01
C TYR A 67 -12.30 -8.09 -17.46
N ALA A 68 -13.31 -7.87 -16.63
CA ALA A 68 -14.70 -8.19 -16.96
C ALA A 68 -15.18 -7.46 -18.23
N ALA A 69 -14.73 -6.21 -18.44
CA ALA A 69 -15.05 -5.45 -19.65
C ALA A 69 -14.36 -6.02 -20.90
N ALA A 70 -13.09 -6.42 -20.78
CA ALA A 70 -12.36 -7.07 -21.86
C ALA A 70 -13.01 -8.42 -22.23
N GLN A 71 -13.33 -9.24 -21.23
CA GLN A 71 -13.99 -10.53 -21.40
C GLN A 71 -15.34 -10.38 -22.11
N LYS A 72 -16.22 -9.50 -21.60
CA LYS A 72 -17.51 -9.22 -22.23
C LYS A 72 -17.36 -8.81 -23.69
N ARG A 73 -16.37 -7.98 -24.00
CA ARG A 73 -16.13 -7.52 -25.37
C ARG A 73 -15.60 -8.62 -26.28
N CYS A 74 -14.80 -9.55 -25.75
CA CYS A 74 -14.33 -10.72 -26.48
C CYS A 74 -15.49 -11.69 -26.78
N GLU A 75 -16.38 -11.92 -25.81
CA GLU A 75 -17.60 -12.72 -25.98
C GLU A 75 -18.51 -12.13 -27.06
N GLU A 76 -18.73 -10.81 -27.06
CA GLU A 76 -19.52 -10.11 -28.08
C GLU A 76 -18.97 -10.31 -29.51
N MET A 77 -17.65 -10.48 -29.65
CA MET A 77 -16.99 -10.66 -30.94
C MET A 77 -16.60 -12.11 -31.23
N GLN A 78 -17.03 -13.06 -30.39
CA GLN A 78 -16.74 -14.50 -30.51
C GLN A 78 -15.24 -14.82 -30.62
N VAL A 79 -14.39 -14.01 -29.96
CA VAL A 79 -12.93 -14.21 -29.91
C VAL A 79 -12.51 -14.69 -28.54
N GLN A 80 -11.42 -15.47 -28.49
CA GLN A 80 -10.89 -15.99 -27.23
C GLN A 80 -9.78 -15.09 -26.69
N LEU A 81 -9.88 -14.75 -25.40
CA LEU A 81 -8.85 -14.03 -24.68
C LEU A 81 -7.66 -14.96 -24.44
N LEU A 82 -6.46 -14.59 -24.91
CA LEU A 82 -5.33 -15.52 -24.96
C LEU A 82 -4.65 -15.69 -23.59
N ASP A 83 -4.48 -14.58 -22.86
CA ASP A 83 -3.75 -14.56 -21.59
C ASP A 83 -4.66 -14.52 -20.36
N GLU A 84 -6.00 -14.55 -20.54
CA GLU A 84 -7.02 -14.37 -19.47
C GLU A 84 -6.67 -13.28 -18.44
N THR A 85 -5.89 -12.28 -18.86
CA THR A 85 -5.35 -11.28 -17.96
C THR A 85 -5.23 -9.95 -18.70
N VAL A 86 -5.51 -8.88 -17.95
CA VAL A 86 -5.32 -7.50 -18.39
C VAL A 86 -4.13 -6.93 -17.64
N TYR A 87 -3.24 -6.23 -18.35
CA TYR A 87 -2.09 -5.57 -17.74
C TYR A 87 -2.17 -4.05 -17.93
N LEU A 88 -1.84 -3.32 -16.87
CA LEU A 88 -1.80 -1.86 -16.91
C LEU A 88 -0.56 -1.42 -17.71
N ARG A 89 -0.75 -0.72 -18.82
CA ARG A 89 0.36 -0.21 -19.65
C ARG A 89 0.59 1.29 -19.49
N ARG A 90 -0.45 2.08 -19.23
CA ARG A 90 -0.32 3.52 -19.01
C ARG A 90 -1.22 4.00 -17.89
N LEU A 91 -0.69 4.92 -17.09
CA LEU A 91 -1.36 5.56 -15.96
C LEU A 91 -1.08 7.07 -16.02
N TRP A 92 -2.12 7.89 -16.13
CA TRP A 92 -2.00 9.35 -16.21
C TRP A 92 -3.10 10.03 -15.41
N PHE A 93 -2.84 11.22 -14.88
CA PHE A 93 -3.89 12.05 -14.28
C PHE A 93 -4.48 12.97 -15.34
N LYS A 94 -5.79 12.87 -15.57
CA LYS A 94 -6.53 13.70 -16.52
C LYS A 94 -7.73 14.32 -15.81
N ARG A 95 -8.05 15.58 -16.12
CA ARG A 95 -9.32 16.17 -15.67
C ARG A 95 -10.45 15.52 -16.46
N ASN A 96 -11.46 15.03 -15.73
CA ASN A 96 -12.71 14.56 -16.33
C ASN A 96 -13.54 15.76 -16.81
N ASP A 97 -14.59 15.50 -17.59
CA ASP A 97 -15.50 16.52 -18.13
C ASP A 97 -16.19 17.36 -17.04
N GLN A 98 -16.23 16.84 -15.81
CA GLN A 98 -16.71 17.52 -14.60
C GLN A 98 -15.64 18.37 -13.89
N GLY A 99 -14.46 18.58 -14.49
CA GLY A 99 -13.35 19.35 -13.94
C GLY A 99 -12.56 18.67 -12.81
N LYS A 100 -12.96 17.48 -12.36
CA LYS A 100 -12.28 16.73 -11.28
C LYS A 100 -11.06 15.98 -11.81
N LEU A 101 -9.95 16.01 -11.05
CA LEU A 101 -8.76 15.21 -11.35
C LEU A 101 -9.13 13.72 -11.23
N SER A 102 -9.00 12.99 -12.33
CA SER A 102 -9.32 11.57 -12.43
C SER A 102 -8.14 10.78 -12.96
N LEU A 103 -8.03 9.54 -12.52
CA LEU A 103 -6.92 8.69 -12.89
C LEU A 103 -7.25 7.94 -14.18
N TRP A 104 -6.65 8.38 -15.28
CA TRP A 104 -6.74 7.74 -16.58
C TRP A 104 -5.83 6.51 -16.62
N ARG A 105 -6.39 5.37 -17.00
CA ARG A 105 -5.70 4.07 -17.01
C ARG A 105 -5.98 3.36 -18.33
N ALA A 106 -4.93 2.86 -18.98
CA ALA A 106 -5.07 2.01 -20.15
C ALA A 106 -4.56 0.61 -19.83
N PHE A 107 -5.48 -0.34 -19.85
CA PHE A 107 -5.22 -1.77 -19.70
C PHE A 107 -5.16 -2.41 -21.07
N TYR A 108 -4.19 -3.27 -21.30
CA TYR A 108 -4.01 -3.99 -22.56
C TYR A 108 -4.26 -5.48 -22.33
N PHE A 109 -4.72 -6.16 -23.36
CA PHE A 109 -4.97 -7.60 -23.36
C PHE A 109 -4.68 -8.20 -24.73
N GLU A 110 -4.35 -9.49 -24.76
CA GLU A 110 -4.13 -10.25 -25.99
C GLU A 110 -5.34 -11.15 -26.27
N PHE A 111 -5.75 -11.24 -27.53
CA PHE A 111 -6.84 -12.11 -27.98
C PHE A 111 -6.47 -12.81 -29.29
N THR A 112 -7.14 -13.93 -29.55
CA THR A 112 -6.99 -14.69 -30.79
C THR A 112 -8.35 -15.08 -31.36
N VAL A 113 -8.45 -15.08 -32.70
CA VAL A 113 -9.67 -15.47 -33.42
C VAL A 113 -9.64 -16.97 -33.77
N SER A 114 -8.46 -17.51 -34.11
CA SER A 114 -8.30 -18.89 -34.64
C SER A 114 -7.08 -19.61 -34.04
N GLY A 115 -6.47 -19.07 -32.98
CA GLY A 115 -5.27 -19.63 -32.34
C GLY A 115 -3.94 -19.37 -33.09
N ALA A 116 -4.00 -18.96 -34.35
CA ALA A 116 -2.81 -18.65 -35.16
C ALA A 116 -2.38 -17.18 -35.04
N ASP A 117 -3.34 -16.25 -35.12
CA ASP A 117 -3.08 -14.81 -35.08
C ASP A 117 -3.33 -14.24 -33.69
N ARG A 118 -2.38 -13.42 -33.21
CA ARG A 118 -2.48 -12.68 -31.95
C ARG A 118 -2.81 -11.23 -32.23
N TYR A 119 -3.86 -10.76 -31.61
CA TYR A 119 -4.30 -9.38 -31.69
C TYR A 119 -4.28 -8.76 -30.30
N PHE A 120 -4.17 -7.43 -30.28
CA PHE A 120 -4.12 -6.67 -29.04
C PHE A 120 -5.40 -5.87 -28.89
N GLY A 121 -5.96 -5.86 -27.69
CA GLY A 121 -7.03 -4.95 -27.30
C GLY A 121 -6.57 -4.05 -26.17
N ARG A 122 -7.30 -2.95 -25.97
CA ARG A 122 -7.12 -2.07 -24.83
C ARG A 122 -8.44 -1.61 -24.24
N VAL A 123 -8.49 -1.59 -22.92
CA VAL A 123 -9.57 -1.01 -22.11
C VAL A 123 -9.07 0.30 -21.53
N ILE A 124 -9.73 1.39 -21.92
CA ILE A 124 -9.47 2.74 -21.41
C ILE A 124 -10.46 3.04 -20.29
N MET A 125 -9.92 3.40 -19.13
CA MET A 125 -10.69 3.77 -17.95
C MET A 125 -10.32 5.16 -17.45
N LEU A 126 -11.31 5.87 -16.93
CA LEU A 126 -11.14 7.14 -16.24
C LEU A 126 -11.70 7.01 -14.82
N GLY A 127 -10.81 7.06 -13.82
CA GLY A 127 -11.14 6.76 -12.43
C GLY A 127 -11.49 5.29 -12.24
N ALA A 128 -12.73 5.03 -11.83
CA ALA A 128 -13.29 3.69 -11.66
C ALA A 128 -14.29 3.29 -12.76
N ARG A 129 -14.44 4.14 -13.80
CA ARG A 129 -15.38 3.93 -14.90
C ARG A 129 -14.64 3.54 -16.17
N ILE A 130 -15.22 2.61 -16.91
CA ILE A 130 -14.76 2.25 -18.26
C ILE A 130 -15.26 3.31 -19.22
N THR A 131 -14.35 3.92 -19.95
CA THR A 131 -14.67 4.96 -20.94
C THR A 131 -14.76 4.35 -22.33
N GLN A 132 -13.85 3.44 -22.67
CA GLN A 132 -13.79 2.86 -24.01
C GLN A 132 -13.11 1.50 -23.98
N VAL A 133 -13.55 0.58 -24.84
CA VAL A 133 -12.87 -0.68 -25.11
C VAL A 133 -12.61 -0.74 -26.60
N GLU A 134 -11.33 -0.78 -26.97
CA GLU A 134 -10.90 -0.84 -28.36
C GLU A 134 -10.21 -2.18 -28.59
N LEU A 135 -10.49 -2.82 -29.71
CA LEU A 135 -9.71 -3.96 -30.18
C LEU A 135 -8.98 -3.50 -31.43
N ASP A 136 -7.67 -3.72 -31.44
CA ASP A 136 -6.81 -3.28 -32.53
C ASP A 136 -7.10 -4.18 -33.73
N ALA A 137 -7.96 -3.70 -34.63
CA ALA A 137 -8.35 -4.37 -35.85
C ALA A 137 -7.27 -4.16 -36.91
N HIS A 138 -6.07 -4.69 -36.69
CA HIS A 138 -5.04 -4.68 -37.73
C HIS A 138 -5.27 -5.84 -38.70
N ARG A 139 -6.17 -5.62 -39.67
CA ARG A 139 -6.08 -5.99 -41.10
C ARG A 139 -7.42 -5.74 -41.80
N LEU A 140 -7.62 -4.50 -42.27
CA LEU A 140 -8.36 -4.24 -43.51
C LEU A 140 -7.32 -3.76 -44.52
N HIS A 141 -6.70 -4.70 -45.23
CA HIS A 141 -6.04 -4.48 -46.52
C HIS A 141 -6.32 -5.70 -47.38
#